data_AF-A0A3D8JQI4-F1
#
_entry.id   AF-A0A3D8JQI4-F1
#
_cell.length_a   1.000
_cell.length_b   1.000
_cell.length_c   1.000
_cell.angle_alpha   90.00
_cell.angle_beta   90.00
_cell.angle_gamma   90.00
#
_symmetry.space_group_name_H-M   'P 1'
#
loop_
_entity.id
_entity.type
_entity.pdbx_description
1 polymer ?
#
loop_
_entity_poly.entity_id
_entity_poly.type
_entity_poly.pdbx_seq_one_letter_code
_entity_poly.pdbx_strand_id
1 'polypeptide(L)'
;MALVYWPMQQFTVDAVRQRLREVRDGVFDAAARGEISFSDMHYQAFREKANVFLHNADKLSVWRFLLLSVAGSRLSDASVREEVVSLKEGPPLIQNAYKQVLLWVGLLIWLRSPVFIVLSALFMLVAPLFVIVGAISASLRESGKQLLRNAKTALYEDAALEVILSRDGKRIC
;
A
#
# COMPACT_ATOMS: atom_id res chain seq x y z
N MET A 1 15.09 -6.86 -22.85
CA MET A 1 14.55 -7.03 -21.48
C MET A 1 15.28 -8.10 -20.68
N ALA A 2 15.52 -9.31 -21.22
CA ALA A 2 16.16 -10.40 -20.46
C ALA A 2 17.55 -10.07 -19.86
N LEU A 3 18.40 -9.34 -20.60
CA LEU A 3 19.75 -8.95 -20.17
C LEU A 3 19.77 -8.04 -18.92
N VAL A 4 18.73 -7.23 -18.70
CA VAL A 4 18.64 -6.31 -17.54
C VAL A 4 17.78 -6.90 -16.44
N TYR A 5 16.69 -7.58 -16.82
CA TYR A 5 15.73 -8.13 -15.89
C TYR A 5 16.32 -9.26 -15.04
N TRP A 6 17.09 -10.17 -15.65
CA TRP A 6 17.64 -11.32 -14.92
C TRP A 6 18.63 -10.91 -13.82
N PRO A 7 19.66 -10.07 -14.07
CA PRO A 7 20.53 -9.56 -13.01
C PRO A 7 19.77 -8.78 -11.94
N MET A 8 18.79 -7.96 -12.33
CA MET A 8 17.96 -7.20 -11.40
C MET A 8 17.14 -8.11 -10.46
N GLN A 9 16.61 -9.21 -10.98
CA GLN A 9 15.91 -10.20 -10.16
C GLN A 9 16.83 -10.88 -9.15
N GLN A 10 18.03 -11.30 -9.57
CA GLN A 10 19.02 -11.90 -8.66
C GLN A 10 19.41 -10.93 -7.55
N PHE A 11 19.74 -9.69 -7.92
CA PHE A 11 20.04 -8.64 -6.96
C PHE A 11 18.91 -8.41 -5.95
N THR A 12 17.66 -8.40 -6.41
CA THR A 12 16.49 -8.23 -5.53
C THR A 12 16.36 -9.39 -4.54
N VAL A 13 16.53 -10.63 -5.00
CA VAL A 13 16.49 -11.82 -4.14
C VAL A 13 17.58 -11.76 -3.08
N ASP A 14 18.81 -11.40 -3.46
CA ASP A 14 19.93 -11.32 -2.55
C ASP A 14 19.77 -10.19 -1.53
N ALA A 15 19.29 -9.02 -1.96
CA ALA A 15 18.99 -7.91 -1.06
C ALA A 15 17.93 -8.31 -0.02
N VAL A 16 16.84 -8.95 -0.44
CA VAL A 16 15.79 -9.43 0.49
C VAL A 16 16.33 -10.53 1.40
N ARG A 17 17.12 -11.47 0.88
CA ARG A 17 17.73 -12.53 1.68
C ARG A 17 18.64 -11.95 2.76
N GLN A 18 19.41 -10.91 2.45
CA GLN A 18 20.23 -10.21 3.44
C GLN A 18 19.36 -9.57 4.53
N ARG A 19 18.30 -8.84 4.16
CA ARG A 19 17.37 -8.25 5.15
C ARG A 19 16.69 -9.29 6.03
N LEU A 20 16.29 -10.43 5.47
CA LEU A 20 15.72 -11.52 6.26
C LEU A 20 16.70 -12.13 7.26
N ARG A 21 18.00 -12.20 6.91
CA ARG A 21 19.05 -12.63 7.87
C ARG A 21 19.21 -11.62 8.99
N GLU A 22 19.26 -10.32 8.66
CA GLU A 22 19.35 -9.26 9.67
C GLU A 22 18.19 -9.31 10.68
N VAL A 23 16.95 -9.48 10.20
CA VAL A 23 15.78 -9.60 11.09
C VAL A 23 15.86 -10.85 11.97
N ARG A 24 16.26 -12.00 11.39
CA ARG A 24 16.41 -13.25 12.12
C ARG A 24 17.51 -13.14 13.19
N ASP A 25 18.66 -12.58 12.82
CA ASP A 25 19.81 -12.45 13.70
C ASP A 25 19.49 -11.47 14.84
N GLY A 26 18.70 -10.41 14.58
CA GLY A 26 18.20 -9.53 15.64
C GLY A 26 17.31 -10.23 16.70
N VAL A 27 16.47 -11.19 16.29
CA VAL A 27 15.70 -12.02 17.23
C VAL A 27 16.60 -13.02 17.97
N PHE A 28 17.60 -13.57 17.28
CA PHE A 28 18.59 -14.45 17.91
C PHE A 28 19.39 -13.71 18.99
N ASP A 29 19.83 -12.49 18.71
CA ASP A 29 20.57 -11.66 19.66
C ASP A 29 19.71 -11.29 20.87
N ALA A 30 18.41 -11.02 20.67
CA ALA A 30 17.47 -10.81 21.77
C ALA A 30 17.34 -12.07 22.66
N ALA A 31 17.26 -13.24 22.05
CA ALA A 31 17.26 -14.50 22.79
C ALA A 31 18.60 -14.75 23.52
N ALA A 32 19.72 -14.42 22.90
CA ALA A 32 21.05 -14.53 23.52
C ALA A 32 21.23 -13.60 24.73
N ARG A 33 20.58 -12.43 24.72
CA ARG A 33 20.53 -11.52 25.88
C ARG A 33 19.57 -11.98 26.98
N GLY A 34 18.83 -13.07 26.77
CA GLY A 34 17.85 -13.58 27.72
C GLY A 34 16.50 -12.86 27.70
N GLU A 35 16.23 -12.01 26.70
CA GLU A 35 14.92 -11.35 26.54
C GLU A 35 13.84 -12.36 26.09
N ILE A 36 14.24 -13.45 25.43
CA ILE A 36 13.38 -14.53 24.95
C ILE A 36 14.10 -15.86 25.18
N SER A 37 13.39 -16.89 25.64
CA SER A 37 13.99 -18.22 25.75
C SER A 37 14.15 -18.88 24.38
N PHE A 38 15.29 -19.52 24.13
CA PHE A 38 15.47 -20.40 22.97
C PHE A 38 14.51 -21.60 22.96
N SER A 39 13.98 -21.97 24.13
CA SER A 39 12.97 -23.04 24.28
C SER A 39 11.54 -22.55 24.05
N ASP A 40 11.32 -21.24 23.83
CA ASP A 40 10.00 -20.69 23.57
C ASP A 40 9.47 -21.21 22.22
N MET A 41 8.23 -21.73 22.24
CA MET A 41 7.56 -22.26 21.06
C MET A 41 7.43 -21.22 19.95
N HIS A 42 7.16 -19.96 20.29
CA HIS A 42 7.05 -18.86 19.33
C HIS A 42 8.38 -18.53 18.67
N TYR A 43 9.48 -18.61 19.42
CA TYR A 43 10.83 -18.42 18.88
C TYR A 43 11.19 -19.54 17.89
N GLN A 44 10.89 -20.80 18.24
CA GLN A 44 11.14 -21.94 17.37
C GLN A 44 10.32 -21.85 16.07
N ALA A 45 9.02 -21.55 16.17
CA ALA A 45 8.15 -21.35 15.02
C ALA A 45 8.65 -20.21 14.12
N PHE A 46 9.04 -19.07 14.72
CA PHE A 46 9.60 -17.95 13.96
C PHE A 46 10.88 -18.34 13.23
N ARG A 47 11.82 -19.01 13.91
CA ARG A 47 13.10 -19.44 13.35
C ARG A 47 12.91 -20.40 12.18
N GLU A 48 12.01 -21.38 12.33
CA GLU A 48 11.69 -22.32 11.26
C GLU A 48 11.12 -21.59 10.05
N LYS A 49 10.12 -20.73 10.24
CA LYS A 49 9.53 -19.94 9.17
C LYS A 49 10.53 -19.01 8.48
N ALA A 50 11.37 -18.30 9.24
CA ALA A 50 12.41 -17.44 8.69
C ALA A 50 13.40 -18.23 7.84
N ASN A 51 13.82 -19.43 8.28
CA ASN A 51 14.68 -20.31 7.49
C ASN A 51 14.01 -20.82 6.22
N VAL A 52 12.72 -21.19 6.29
CA VAL A 52 11.94 -21.59 5.10
C VAL A 52 11.88 -20.46 4.09
N PHE A 53 11.63 -19.21 4.52
CA PHE A 53 11.63 -18.06 3.63
C PHE A 53 13.02 -17.77 3.03
N LEU A 54 14.08 -17.86 3.83
CA LEU A 54 15.46 -17.68 3.35
C LEU A 54 15.84 -18.70 2.29
N HIS A 55 15.47 -19.97 2.49
CA HIS A 55 15.78 -21.06 1.55
C HIS A 55 14.93 -20.99 0.28
N ASN A 56 13.68 -20.51 0.37
CA ASN A 56 12.76 -20.47 -0.76
C ASN A 56 12.63 -19.09 -1.41
N ALA A 57 13.41 -18.09 -1.00
CA ALA A 57 13.31 -16.72 -1.50
C ALA A 57 13.36 -16.62 -3.05
N ASP A 58 14.21 -17.42 -3.68
CA ASP A 58 14.34 -17.51 -5.14
C ASP A 58 13.15 -18.22 -5.82
N LYS A 59 12.47 -19.11 -5.10
CA LYS A 59 11.32 -19.89 -5.59
C LYS A 59 9.98 -19.20 -5.34
N LEU A 60 9.96 -18.18 -4.49
CA LEU A 60 8.77 -17.36 -4.22
C LEU A 60 8.42 -16.52 -5.45
N SER A 61 7.31 -16.87 -6.08
CA SER A 61 6.72 -16.12 -7.19
C SER A 61 5.24 -15.90 -6.92
N VAL A 62 4.66 -14.84 -7.48
CA VAL A 62 3.21 -14.56 -7.37
C VAL A 62 2.39 -15.76 -7.80
N TRP A 63 2.75 -16.42 -8.91
CA TRP A 63 2.01 -17.57 -9.40
C TRP A 63 2.04 -18.74 -8.42
N ARG A 64 3.21 -19.04 -7.84
CA ARG A 64 3.32 -20.09 -6.84
C ARG A 64 2.57 -19.73 -5.56
N PHE A 65 2.58 -18.46 -5.15
CA PHE A 65 1.80 -17.96 -4.02
C PHE A 65 0.29 -18.05 -4.27
N LEU A 66 -0.18 -17.68 -5.47
CA LEU A 66 -1.58 -17.78 -5.87
C LEU A 66 -2.01 -19.25 -5.96
N LEU A 67 -1.21 -20.10 -6.60
CA LEU A 67 -1.47 -21.54 -6.70
C LEU A 67 -1.51 -22.19 -5.31
N LEU A 68 -0.57 -21.86 -4.42
CA LEU A 68 -0.58 -22.35 -3.05
C LEU A 68 -1.74 -21.78 -2.23
N SER A 69 -2.20 -20.56 -2.51
CA SER A 69 -3.37 -19.98 -1.84
C SER A 69 -4.66 -20.69 -2.30
N VAL A 70 -4.79 -20.97 -3.60
CA VAL A 70 -5.94 -21.69 -4.16
C VAL A 70 -5.92 -23.16 -3.74
N ALA A 71 -4.78 -23.85 -3.87
CA ALA A 71 -4.63 -25.24 -3.45
C ALA A 71 -4.72 -25.39 -1.92
N GLY A 72 -4.07 -24.48 -1.19
CA GLY A 72 -4.08 -24.44 0.28
C GLY A 72 -5.44 -24.10 0.85
N SER A 73 -6.27 -23.30 0.20
CA SER A 73 -7.67 -23.10 0.64
C SER A 73 -8.50 -24.40 0.63
N ARG A 74 -8.07 -25.41 -0.12
CA ARG A 74 -8.69 -26.75 -0.14
C ARG A 74 -8.00 -27.77 0.76
N LEU A 75 -6.74 -27.53 1.10
CA LEU A 75 -5.87 -28.42 1.87
C LEU A 75 -5.35 -27.75 3.16
N SER A 76 -6.07 -26.74 3.67
CA SER A 76 -5.61 -25.93 4.81
C SER A 76 -5.61 -26.78 6.06
N ASP A 77 -4.52 -27.49 6.23
CA ASP A 77 -4.21 -28.31 7.37
C ASP A 77 -4.26 -27.42 8.62
N ALA A 78 -4.97 -27.88 9.65
CA ALA A 78 -5.19 -27.11 10.86
C ALA A 78 -3.86 -26.63 11.49
N SER A 79 -2.78 -27.41 11.27
CA SER A 79 -1.42 -27.12 11.71
C SER A 79 -0.84 -25.80 11.18
N VAL A 80 -1.06 -25.46 9.91
CA VAL A 80 -0.56 -24.20 9.33
C VAL A 80 -1.29 -23.00 9.95
N ARG A 81 -2.59 -23.16 10.23
CA ARG A 81 -3.41 -22.11 10.81
C ARG A 81 -3.04 -21.87 12.28
N GLU A 82 -2.82 -22.95 13.03
CA GLU A 82 -2.37 -22.92 14.42
C GLU A 82 -0.99 -22.26 14.55
N GLU A 83 -0.06 -22.54 13.65
CA GLU A 83 1.27 -21.94 13.64
C GLU A 83 1.24 -20.42 13.39
N VAL A 84 0.38 -19.95 12.48
CA VAL A 84 0.20 -18.51 12.21
C VAL A 84 -0.47 -17.80 13.39
N VAL A 85 -1.42 -18.46 14.06
CA VAL A 85 -2.07 -17.92 15.27
C VAL A 85 -1.07 -17.83 16.41
N SER A 86 -0.28 -18.88 16.63
CA SER A 86 0.81 -18.89 17.62
C SER A 86 1.79 -17.73 17.41
N LEU A 87 2.19 -17.44 16.18
CA LEU A 87 3.07 -16.31 15.88
C LEU A 87 2.43 -14.94 16.12
N LYS A 88 1.10 -14.83 16.03
CA LYS A 88 0.37 -13.59 16.35
C LYS A 88 0.19 -13.36 17.84
N GLU A 89 0.19 -14.42 18.65
CA GLU A 89 0.01 -14.35 20.10
C GLU A 89 1.33 -14.25 20.88
N GLY A 90 2.47 -14.50 20.22
CA GLY A 90 3.79 -14.48 20.86
C GLY A 90 4.26 -13.10 21.35
N PRO A 91 5.45 -13.01 21.96
CA PRO A 91 6.05 -11.76 22.45
C PRO A 91 6.08 -10.65 21.37
N PRO A 92 5.91 -9.37 21.75
CA PRO A 92 5.82 -8.26 20.78
C PRO A 92 7.07 -8.14 19.89
N LEU A 93 8.24 -8.55 20.39
CA LEU A 93 9.48 -8.59 19.63
C LEU A 93 9.38 -9.59 18.46
N ILE A 94 8.88 -10.80 18.70
CA ILE A 94 8.69 -11.82 17.66
C ILE A 94 7.61 -11.38 16.67
N GLN A 95 6.50 -10.82 17.16
CA GLN A 95 5.44 -10.31 16.28
C GLN A 95 5.97 -9.23 15.32
N ASN A 96 6.77 -8.29 15.83
CA ASN A 96 7.35 -7.22 15.03
C ASN A 96 8.37 -7.76 14.02
N ALA A 97 9.23 -8.69 14.43
CA ALA A 97 10.16 -9.35 13.52
C ALA A 97 9.41 -10.13 12.42
N TYR A 98 8.36 -10.85 12.79
CA TYR A 98 7.53 -11.59 11.84
C TYR A 98 6.82 -10.66 10.84
N LYS A 99 6.27 -9.52 11.29
CA LYS A 99 5.71 -8.49 10.41
C LYS A 99 6.76 -7.94 9.43
N GLN A 100 7.99 -7.70 9.89
CA GLN A 100 9.08 -7.26 9.01
C GLN A 100 9.43 -8.33 7.96
N VAL A 101 9.53 -9.60 8.37
CA VAL A 101 9.75 -10.72 7.45
C VAL A 101 8.65 -10.79 6.39
N LEU A 102 7.38 -10.70 6.79
CA LEU A 102 6.25 -10.70 5.86
C LEU A 102 6.27 -9.52 4.89
N LEU A 103 6.64 -8.32 5.36
CA LEU A 103 6.78 -7.14 4.51
C LEU A 103 7.85 -7.37 3.44
N TRP A 104 9.04 -7.83 3.83
CA TRP A 104 10.13 -8.10 2.89
C TRP A 104 9.81 -9.22 1.90
N VAL A 105 9.13 -10.28 2.35
CA VAL A 105 8.64 -11.37 1.49
C VAL A 105 7.58 -10.84 0.51
N GLY A 106 6.63 -10.04 0.98
CA GLY A 106 5.61 -9.41 0.13
C GLY A 106 6.23 -8.48 -0.92
N LEU A 107 7.22 -7.69 -0.51
CA LEU A 107 7.99 -6.83 -1.40
C LEU A 107 8.74 -7.66 -2.46
N LEU A 108 9.38 -8.77 -2.07
CA LEU A 108 10.05 -9.68 -3.01
C LEU A 108 9.07 -10.26 -4.04
N ILE A 109 7.91 -10.73 -3.58
CA ILE A 109 6.86 -11.29 -4.44
C ILE A 109 6.38 -10.21 -5.42
N TRP A 110 6.20 -8.97 -4.96
CA TRP A 110 5.81 -7.85 -5.80
C TRP A 110 6.88 -7.53 -6.86
N LEU A 111 8.13 -7.27 -6.45
CA LEU A 111 9.22 -6.92 -7.36
C LEU A 111 9.57 -8.02 -8.35
N ARG A 112 9.36 -9.29 -8.01
CA ARG A 112 9.65 -10.41 -8.92
C ARG A 112 8.54 -10.63 -9.96
N SER A 113 7.36 -10.04 -9.77
CA SER A 113 6.23 -10.28 -10.65
C SER A 113 6.23 -9.35 -11.87
N PRO A 114 6.41 -9.90 -13.09
CA PRO A 114 6.37 -9.08 -14.30
C PRO A 114 4.99 -8.42 -14.49
N VAL A 115 3.91 -9.08 -14.05
CA VAL A 115 2.56 -8.53 -14.13
C VAL A 115 2.43 -7.29 -13.27
N PHE A 116 2.92 -7.33 -12.02
CA PHE A 116 2.83 -6.15 -11.15
C PHE A 116 3.75 -5.02 -11.61
N ILE A 117 4.91 -5.32 -12.22
CA ILE A 117 5.77 -4.30 -12.83
C ILE A 117 5.05 -3.61 -14.00
N VAL A 118 4.39 -4.39 -14.87
CA VAL A 118 3.64 -3.83 -16.00
C VAL A 118 2.45 -3.02 -15.50
N LEU A 119 1.71 -3.52 -14.51
CA LEU A 119 0.57 -2.82 -13.92
C LEU A 119 1.00 -1.54 -13.20
N SER A 120 2.11 -1.55 -12.45
CA SER A 120 2.62 -0.36 -11.78
C SER A 120 3.13 0.67 -12.78
N ALA A 121 3.80 0.24 -13.84
CA ALA A 121 4.21 1.12 -14.93
C ALA A 121 3.00 1.76 -15.64
N LEU A 122 1.96 0.96 -15.92
CA LEU A 122 0.71 1.46 -16.51
C LEU A 122 0.01 2.44 -15.56
N PHE A 123 -0.07 2.12 -14.27
CA PHE A 123 -0.64 3.01 -13.26
C PHE A 123 0.13 4.32 -13.18
N MET A 124 1.46 4.29 -13.20
CA MET A 124 2.30 5.48 -13.17
C MET A 124 2.09 6.38 -14.40
N LEU A 125 1.75 5.79 -15.55
CA LEU A 125 1.43 6.51 -16.78
C LEU A 125 0.03 7.13 -16.75
N VAL A 126 -0.96 6.43 -16.20
CA VAL A 126 -2.38 6.87 -16.23
C VAL A 126 -2.75 7.76 -15.02
N ALA A 127 -2.16 7.52 -13.85
CA ALA A 127 -2.41 8.30 -12.63
C ALA A 127 -2.27 9.83 -12.81
N PRO A 128 -1.23 10.39 -13.46
CA PRO A 128 -1.14 11.84 -13.64
C PRO A 128 -2.27 12.41 -14.49
N LEU A 129 -2.80 11.65 -15.46
CA LEU A 129 -3.96 12.09 -16.26
C LEU A 129 -5.20 12.29 -15.38
N PHE A 130 -5.45 11.36 -14.45
CA PHE A 130 -6.55 11.50 -13.49
C PHE A 130 -6.38 12.71 -12.57
N VAL A 131 -5.15 12.98 -12.12
CA VAL A 131 -4.85 14.17 -11.30
C VAL A 131 -5.12 15.45 -12.08
N ILE A 132 -4.70 15.51 -13.36
CA ILE A 132 -4.94 16.67 -14.23
C ILE A 132 -6.44 16.87 -14.47
N VAL A 133 -7.17 15.81 -14.81
CA VAL A 133 -8.63 15.89 -15.02
C VAL A 133 -9.34 16.33 -13.75
N GLY A 134 -8.93 15.82 -12.59
CA GLY A 134 -9.45 16.22 -11.28
C GLY A 134 -9.18 17.70 -10.99
N ALA A 135 -7.97 18.18 -11.25
CA ALA A 135 -7.59 19.58 -11.05
C ALA A 135 -8.39 20.53 -11.96
N ILE A 136 -8.56 20.18 -13.24
CA ILE A 136 -9.38 20.95 -14.19
C ILE A 136 -10.84 20.99 -13.72
N SER A 137 -11.37 19.84 -13.29
CA SER A 137 -12.75 19.74 -12.80
C SER A 137 -12.97 20.59 -11.55
N ALA A 138 -12.00 20.64 -10.63
CA ALA A 138 -12.04 21.49 -9.45
C ALA A 138 -12.01 22.98 -9.83
N SER A 139 -11.10 23.38 -10.73
CA SER A 139 -10.96 24.76 -11.21
C SER A 139 -12.22 25.28 -11.90
N LEU A 140 -12.87 24.45 -12.74
CA LEU A 140 -14.12 24.80 -13.41
C LEU A 140 -15.26 25.01 -12.42
N ARG A 141 -15.33 24.18 -11.36
CA ARG A 141 -16.34 24.31 -10.32
C ARG A 141 -16.18 25.61 -9.52
N GLU A 142 -14.95 26.04 -9.25
CA GLU A 142 -14.69 27.32 -8.58
C GLU A 142 -15.02 28.51 -9.47
N SER A 143 -14.62 28.46 -10.75
CA SER A 143 -14.94 29.48 -11.74
C SER A 143 -16.45 29.65 -11.91
N GLY A 144 -17.19 28.53 -11.99
CA GLY A 144 -18.66 28.55 -12.06
C GLY A 144 -19.30 29.18 -10.82
N LYS A 145 -18.76 28.93 -9.62
CA LYS A 145 -19.24 29.61 -8.39
C LYS A 145 -18.98 31.11 -8.42
N GLN A 146 -17.85 31.56 -8.94
CA GLN A 146 -17.55 32.99 -9.07
C GLN A 146 -18.48 33.66 -10.07
N LEU A 147 -18.71 33.06 -11.24
CA LEU A 147 -19.66 33.57 -12.23
C LEU A 147 -21.08 33.67 -11.67
N LEU A 148 -21.52 32.66 -10.92
CA LEU A 148 -22.85 32.67 -10.29
C LEU A 148 -22.98 33.76 -9.22
N ARG A 149 -21.91 34.04 -8.45
CA ARG A 149 -21.90 35.14 -7.49
C ARG A 149 -21.98 36.49 -8.19
N ASN A 150 -21.17 36.70 -9.22
CA ASN A 150 -21.14 37.95 -9.98
C ASN A 150 -22.49 38.21 -10.67
N ALA A 151 -23.10 37.17 -11.26
CA ALA A 151 -24.42 37.27 -11.88
C ALA A 151 -25.51 37.62 -10.86
N LYS A 152 -25.46 37.05 -9.65
CA LYS A 152 -26.39 37.43 -8.57
C LYS A 152 -26.21 38.88 -8.16
N THR A 153 -24.98 39.36 -7.99
CA THR A 153 -24.71 40.76 -7.62
C THR A 153 -25.25 41.72 -8.68
N ALA A 154 -25.00 41.45 -9.96
CA ALA A 154 -25.52 42.28 -11.06
C ALA A 154 -27.06 42.34 -11.06
N LEU A 155 -27.73 41.20 -10.86
CA LEU A 155 -29.20 41.16 -10.77
C LEU A 155 -29.73 41.95 -9.56
N TYR A 156 -29.03 41.95 -8.42
CA TYR A 156 -29.42 42.74 -7.25
C TYR A 156 -29.22 44.25 -7.48
N GLU A 157 -28.16 44.64 -8.18
CA GLU A 157 -27.90 46.04 -8.56
C GLU A 157 -28.97 46.56 -9.52
N ASP A 158 -29.32 45.80 -10.55
CA ASP A 158 -30.38 46.17 -11.50
C ASP A 158 -31.75 46.29 -10.80
N ALA A 159 -32.09 45.34 -9.93
CA ALA A 159 -33.34 45.40 -9.16
C ALA A 159 -33.37 46.60 -8.19
N ALA A 160 -32.23 46.95 -7.59
CA ALA A 160 -32.15 48.13 -6.72
C ALA A 160 -32.31 49.45 -7.50
N LEU A 161 -31.73 49.54 -8.69
CA LEU A 161 -31.89 50.71 -9.58
C LEU A 161 -33.36 50.89 -10.02
N GLU A 162 -34.05 49.81 -10.37
CA GLU A 162 -35.47 49.86 -10.74
C GLU A 162 -36.36 50.37 -9.58
N VAL A 163 -36.08 49.96 -8.34
CA VAL A 163 -36.78 50.44 -7.14
C VAL A 163 -36.51 51.93 -6.89
N ILE A 164 -35.28 52.41 -7.12
CA ILE A 164 -34.94 53.82 -6.96
C ILE A 164 -35.65 54.68 -8.02
N LEU A 165 -35.59 54.27 -9.29
CA LEU A 165 -36.23 54.98 -10.41
C LEU A 165 -37.76 55.05 -10.26
N SER A 166 -38.39 53.96 -9.82
CA SER A 166 -39.84 53.94 -9.57
C SER A 166 -40.26 54.82 -8.39
N ARG A 167 -39.37 55.06 -7.41
CA ARG A 167 -39.65 55.94 -6.26
C ARG A 167 -39.56 57.43 -6.62
N ASP A 168 -38.61 57.83 -7.45
CA ASP A 168 -38.44 59.24 -7.83
C ASP A 168 -39.45 59.70 -8.89
N GLY A 169 -39.90 58.81 -9.79
CA GLY A 169 -41.02 59.11 -10.71
C GLY A 169 -42.34 59.45 -10.00
N LYS A 170 -42.50 59.07 -8.73
CA LYS A 170 -43.71 59.33 -7.92
C LYS A 170 -43.72 60.70 -7.23
N ARG A 171 -42.64 61.48 -7.29
CA ARG A 171 -42.51 62.80 -6.63
C ARG A 171 -42.78 64.01 -7.52
N ILE A 172 -43.13 63.81 -8.79
CA ILE A 172 -43.35 64.88 -9.78
C ILE A 172 -44.86 65.13 -10.05
N CYS A 173 -45.75 64.42 -9.37
CA CYS A 173 -47.20 64.67 -9.36
C CYS A 173 -47.64 65.15 -7.98
#